data_AF-A0A8B6CK52-F1
#
_entry.id   AF-A0A8B6CK52-F1
#
_cell.length_a   1.000
_cell.length_b   1.000
_cell.length_c   1.000
_cell.angle_alpha   90.00
_cell.angle_beta   90.00
_cell.angle_gamma   90.00
#
_symmetry.space_group_name_H-M   'P 1'
#
loop_
_entity.id
_entity.type
_entity.pdbx_description
1 polymer ?
#
loop_
_entity_poly.entity_id
_entity_poly.type
_entity_poly.pdbx_seq_one_letter_code
_entity_poly.pdbx_strand_id
1 'polypeptide(L)'
;MRERLEMEKLKIEMVKEESSNTKVQSKSDYFDAAKNIRLVPKFCEKTVDKYFPQFEKIANNLKWPKPYWTTMLQSVFEGKAAEIYSALPSEKSSDYDTVKQEILKAYELVPEAYRQKFRSYKKLIRKPMWNLLGKKKIYLINGLLQRKQITILIT
;
A
#
# COMPACT_ATOMS: atom_id res chain seq x y z
N MET A 1 -0.32 -25.99 -70.16
CA MET A 1 -0.58 -27.11 -69.21
C MET A 1 0.27 -27.01 -67.94
N ARG A 2 1.56 -26.64 -68.02
CA ARG A 2 2.43 -26.46 -66.85
C ARG A 2 2.02 -25.30 -65.93
N GLU A 3 1.63 -24.15 -66.50
CA GLU A 3 1.20 -22.97 -65.73
C GLU A 3 -0.03 -23.24 -64.85
N ARG A 4 -0.94 -24.11 -65.30
CA ARG A 4 -2.14 -24.49 -64.52
C ARG A 4 -1.77 -25.26 -63.24
N LEU A 5 -0.72 -26.08 -63.29
CA LEU A 5 -0.24 -26.87 -62.15
C LEU A 5 0.50 -25.99 -61.13
N GLU A 6 1.17 -24.95 -61.61
CA GLU A 6 1.95 -24.03 -60.78
C GLU A 6 1.03 -23.10 -59.98
N MET A 7 -0.05 -22.62 -60.61
CA MET A 7 -1.10 -21.85 -59.93
C MET A 7 -1.87 -22.67 -58.90
N GLU A 8 -2.05 -23.97 -59.13
CA GLU A 8 -2.70 -24.88 -58.18
C GLU A 8 -1.83 -25.12 -56.93
N LYS A 9 -0.51 -25.31 -57.13
CA LYS A 9 0.45 -25.42 -56.03
C LYS A 9 0.51 -24.15 -55.18
N LEU A 10 0.56 -22.97 -55.82
CA LEU A 10 0.58 -21.69 -55.12
C LEU A 10 -0.70 -21.46 -54.28
N LYS A 11 -1.87 -21.86 -54.79
CA LYS A 11 -3.12 -21.82 -54.01
C LYS A 11 -3.11 -22.74 -52.80
N ILE A 12 -2.57 -23.96 -52.96
CA ILE A 12 -2.47 -24.94 -51.87
C ILE A 12 -1.49 -24.46 -50.79
N GLU A 13 -0.39 -23.80 -51.16
CA GLU A 13 0.58 -23.21 -50.22
C GLU A 13 -0.04 -22.05 -49.42
N MET A 14 -0.77 -21.14 -50.08
CA MET A 14 -1.49 -20.04 -49.41
C MET A 14 -2.56 -20.55 -48.44
N VAL A 15 -3.32 -21.58 -48.81
CA VAL A 15 -4.32 -22.21 -47.92
C VAL A 15 -3.65 -22.94 -46.76
N LYS A 16 -2.42 -23.47 -46.94
CA LYS A 16 -1.65 -24.13 -45.88
C LYS A 16 -1.08 -23.14 -44.87
N GLU A 17 -0.66 -21.95 -45.31
CA GLU A 17 -0.23 -20.86 -44.43
C GLU A 17 -1.40 -20.19 -43.69
N GLU A 18 -2.58 -20.06 -44.34
CA GLU A 18 -3.79 -19.55 -43.68
C GLU A 18 -4.41 -20.57 -42.69
N SER A 19 -4.23 -21.87 -42.94
CA SER A 19 -4.61 -22.95 -42.00
C SER A 19 -3.72 -23.01 -40.76
N SER A 20 -2.56 -22.33 -40.77
CA SER A 20 -1.75 -22.10 -39.55
C SER A 20 -2.09 -20.81 -38.79
N ASN A 21 -2.98 -19.95 -39.31
CA ASN A 21 -3.34 -18.68 -38.64
C ASN A 21 -4.82 -18.54 -38.26
N THR A 22 -5.69 -19.48 -38.64
CA THR A 22 -6.95 -19.67 -37.90
C THR A 22 -6.66 -20.62 -36.75
N LYS A 23 -6.05 -20.09 -35.69
CA LYS A 23 -5.96 -20.75 -34.40
C LYS A 23 -7.39 -21.05 -33.97
N VAL A 24 -7.82 -22.27 -34.25
CA VAL A 24 -8.91 -22.96 -33.58
C VAL A 24 -8.83 -22.53 -32.11
N GLN A 25 -9.83 -21.77 -31.67
CA GLN A 25 -10.00 -21.35 -30.29
C GLN A 25 -10.29 -22.61 -29.47
N SER A 26 -9.25 -23.43 -29.27
CA SER A 26 -9.23 -24.43 -28.24
C SER A 26 -9.50 -23.69 -26.93
N LYS A 27 -10.31 -24.28 -26.05
CA LYS A 27 -10.51 -23.85 -24.66
C LYS A 27 -9.18 -23.97 -23.89
N SER A 28 -8.15 -23.25 -24.30
CA SER A 28 -6.79 -23.34 -23.78
C SER A 28 -6.72 -22.54 -22.49
N ASP A 29 -6.54 -23.25 -21.36
CA ASP A 29 -5.73 -22.82 -20.22
C ASP A 29 -5.88 -21.38 -19.75
N TYR A 30 -7.09 -20.82 -19.79
CA TYR A 30 -7.35 -19.53 -19.15
C TYR A 30 -7.27 -19.76 -17.66
N PHE A 31 -6.22 -19.22 -17.03
CA PHE A 31 -6.04 -19.30 -15.61
C PHE A 31 -7.21 -18.62 -14.90
N ASP A 32 -8.10 -19.44 -14.33
CA ASP A 32 -9.29 -18.98 -13.64
C ASP A 32 -8.91 -18.47 -12.25
N ALA A 33 -8.56 -17.18 -12.19
CA ALA A 33 -8.23 -16.52 -10.94
C ALA A 33 -9.39 -16.64 -9.93
N ALA A 34 -10.64 -16.58 -10.38
CA ALA A 34 -11.82 -16.62 -9.51
C ALA A 34 -11.96 -17.95 -8.75
N LYS A 35 -11.62 -19.08 -9.37
CA LYS A 35 -11.56 -20.39 -8.68
C LYS A 35 -10.45 -20.45 -7.64
N ASN A 36 -9.32 -19.80 -7.92
CA ASN A 36 -8.13 -19.84 -7.07
C ASN A 36 -8.17 -18.83 -5.91
N ILE A 37 -9.03 -17.79 -5.97
CA ILE A 37 -9.21 -16.81 -4.87
C ILE A 37 -9.52 -17.50 -3.53
N ARG A 38 -10.25 -18.63 -3.55
CA ARG A 38 -10.57 -19.39 -2.33
C ARG A 38 -9.35 -19.96 -1.61
N LEU A 39 -8.24 -20.13 -2.33
CA LEU A 39 -6.97 -20.64 -1.80
C LEU A 39 -6.04 -19.52 -1.32
N VAL A 40 -6.40 -18.26 -1.59
CA VAL A 40 -5.63 -17.10 -1.12
C VAL A 40 -5.84 -17.00 0.39
N PRO A 41 -4.75 -16.97 1.19
CA PRO A 41 -4.85 -16.78 2.63
C PRO A 41 -5.59 -15.49 2.96
N LYS A 42 -6.31 -15.48 4.09
CA LYS A 42 -6.91 -14.24 4.60
C LYS A 42 -5.82 -13.23 4.96
N PHE A 43 -6.03 -11.98 4.58
CA PHE A 43 -5.13 -10.90 4.95
C PHE A 43 -5.27 -10.56 6.44
N CYS A 44 -4.15 -10.23 7.09
CA CYS A 44 -4.12 -9.86 8.51
C CYS A 44 -3.18 -8.67 8.71
N GLU A 45 -3.75 -7.52 9.11
CA GLU A 45 -3.02 -6.26 9.34
C GLU A 45 -1.93 -6.36 10.43
N LYS A 46 -2.04 -7.33 11.35
CA LYS A 46 -1.06 -7.52 12.43
C LYS A 46 0.22 -8.23 11.98
N THR A 47 0.16 -8.93 10.85
CA THR A 47 1.25 -9.80 10.36
C THR A 47 1.51 -9.62 8.87
N VAL A 48 1.43 -8.38 8.39
CA VAL A 48 1.62 -8.03 6.97
C VAL A 48 2.99 -8.50 6.46
N ASP A 49 4.04 -8.39 7.28
CA ASP A 49 5.41 -8.83 6.94
C ASP A 49 5.49 -10.33 6.62
N LYS A 50 4.66 -11.14 7.27
CA LYS A 50 4.63 -12.61 7.11
C LYS A 50 3.66 -13.04 6.02
N TYR A 51 2.69 -12.20 5.68
CA TYR A 51 1.63 -12.50 4.73
C TYR A 51 2.16 -12.66 3.30
N PHE A 52 2.98 -11.72 2.81
CA PHE A 52 3.50 -11.77 1.44
C PHE A 52 4.37 -13.01 1.17
N PRO A 53 5.33 -13.39 2.04
CA PRO A 53 6.07 -14.65 1.86
C PRO A 53 5.17 -15.89 1.84
N GLN A 54 4.11 -15.90 2.65
CA GLN A 54 3.15 -17.01 2.67
C GLN A 54 2.35 -17.09 1.36
N PHE A 55 1.86 -15.95 0.87
CA PHE A 55 1.18 -15.85 -0.41
C PHE A 55 2.09 -16.28 -1.57
N GLU A 56 3.32 -15.77 -1.64
CA GLU A 56 4.30 -16.13 -2.66
C GLU A 56 4.58 -17.63 -2.69
N LYS A 57 4.70 -18.26 -1.52
CA LYS A 57 4.91 -19.72 -1.44
C LYS A 57 3.74 -20.49 -2.05
N ILE A 58 2.51 -20.08 -1.75
CA ILE A 58 1.30 -20.73 -2.29
C ILE A 58 1.21 -20.50 -3.80
N ALA A 59 1.39 -19.26 -4.24
CA ALA A 59 1.32 -18.89 -5.65
C ALA A 59 2.38 -19.61 -6.49
N ASN A 60 3.60 -19.74 -5.98
CA ASN A 60 4.68 -20.49 -6.64
C ASN A 60 4.42 -22.00 -6.67
N ASN A 61 3.85 -22.56 -5.59
CA ASN A 61 3.50 -23.98 -5.52
C ASN A 61 2.39 -24.34 -6.51
N LEU A 62 1.38 -23.47 -6.64
CA LEU A 62 0.24 -23.66 -7.54
C LEU A 62 0.49 -23.09 -8.95
N LYS A 63 1.71 -22.59 -9.21
CA LYS A 63 2.13 -22.03 -10.51
C LYS A 63 1.19 -20.94 -11.03
N TRP A 64 0.69 -20.09 -10.13
CA TRP A 64 -0.16 -18.97 -10.50
C TRP A 64 0.61 -17.95 -11.35
N PRO A 65 0.06 -17.49 -12.49
CA PRO A 65 0.74 -16.48 -13.30
C PRO A 65 0.79 -15.14 -12.56
N LYS A 66 1.98 -14.54 -12.51
CA LYS A 66 2.23 -13.25 -11.83
C LYS A 66 1.23 -12.12 -12.15
N PRO A 67 0.76 -11.93 -13.40
CA PRO A 67 -0.19 -10.88 -13.73
C PRO A 67 -1.51 -10.94 -12.94
N TYR A 68 -1.92 -12.13 -12.47
CA TYR A 68 -3.16 -12.31 -11.71
C TYR A 68 -2.97 -12.15 -10.19
N TRP A 69 -1.73 -12.04 -9.71
CA TRP A 69 -1.46 -11.95 -8.27
C TRP A 69 -2.05 -10.68 -7.67
N THR A 70 -1.96 -9.56 -8.38
CA THR A 70 -2.54 -8.28 -7.96
C THR A 70 -4.06 -8.34 -7.88
N THR A 71 -4.71 -8.96 -8.87
CA THR A 71 -6.17 -9.18 -8.87
C THR A 71 -6.62 -10.06 -7.71
N MET A 72 -5.88 -11.12 -7.40
CA MET A 72 -6.16 -11.97 -6.23
C MET A 72 -6.01 -11.20 -4.93
N LEU A 73 -4.93 -10.43 -4.81
CA LEU A 73 -4.64 -9.65 -3.63
C LEU A 73 -5.69 -8.57 -3.37
N GLN A 74 -6.18 -7.91 -4.42
CA GLN A 74 -7.28 -6.96 -4.32
C GLN A 74 -8.51 -7.57 -3.64
N SER A 75 -8.81 -8.84 -3.90
CA SER A 75 -10.00 -9.51 -3.32
C SER A 75 -9.87 -9.83 -1.83
N VAL A 76 -8.66 -9.87 -1.30
CA VAL A 76 -8.38 -10.23 0.11
C VAL A 76 -7.86 -9.06 0.94
N PHE A 77 -7.46 -7.96 0.30
CA PHE A 77 -7.08 -6.75 1.02
C PHE A 77 -8.27 -6.15 1.75
N GLU A 78 -8.04 -5.82 3.01
CA GLU A 78 -9.02 -5.21 3.90
C GLU A 78 -8.41 -3.96 4.54
N GLY A 79 -9.29 -3.08 5.05
CA GLY A 79 -8.90 -1.90 5.80
C GLY A 79 -7.88 -1.03 5.05
N LYS A 80 -6.75 -0.75 5.70
CA LYS A 80 -5.75 0.19 5.17
C LYS A 80 -5.08 -0.32 3.89
N ALA A 81 -4.95 -1.65 3.73
CA ALA A 81 -4.34 -2.22 2.54
C ALA A 81 -5.17 -1.96 1.28
N ALA A 82 -6.51 -2.07 1.42
CA ALA A 82 -7.45 -1.80 0.34
C ALA A 82 -7.46 -0.31 -0.05
N GLU A 83 -7.37 0.59 0.94
CA GLU A 83 -7.27 2.04 0.70
C GLU A 83 -6.02 2.40 -0.11
N ILE A 84 -4.86 1.83 0.27
CA ILE A 84 -3.59 2.05 -0.46
C ILE A 84 -3.69 1.52 -1.88
N TYR A 85 -4.19 0.30 -2.05
CA TYR A 85 -4.34 -0.31 -3.37
C TYR A 85 -5.25 0.53 -4.28
N SER A 86 -6.35 1.04 -3.74
CA SER A 86 -7.30 1.88 -4.49
C SER A 86 -6.75 3.27 -4.82
N ALA A 87 -5.82 3.77 -4.01
CA ALA A 87 -5.14 5.04 -4.24
C ALA A 87 -3.98 4.94 -5.26
N LEU A 88 -3.54 3.72 -5.60
CA LEU A 88 -2.46 3.52 -6.58
C LEU A 88 -2.96 3.73 -8.02
N PRO A 89 -2.16 4.37 -8.89
CA PRO A 89 -2.45 4.45 -10.32
C PRO A 89 -2.52 3.06 -10.97
N SER A 90 -3.30 2.93 -12.05
CA SER A 90 -3.50 1.65 -12.75
C SER A 90 -2.20 0.96 -13.21
N GLU A 91 -1.18 1.75 -13.58
CA GLU A 91 0.14 1.22 -13.97
C GLU A 91 0.83 0.52 -12.80
N LYS A 92 0.74 1.12 -11.60
CA LYS A 92 1.36 0.59 -10.38
C LYS A 92 0.55 -0.53 -9.75
N SER A 93 -0.78 -0.48 -9.85
CA SER A 93 -1.66 -1.51 -9.29
C SER A 93 -1.63 -2.83 -10.06
N SER A 94 -1.15 -2.82 -11.30
CA SER A 94 -0.89 -4.03 -12.10
C SER A 94 0.42 -4.72 -11.75
N ASP A 95 1.36 -4.02 -11.10
CA ASP A 95 2.66 -4.58 -10.72
C ASP A 95 2.66 -5.07 -9.26
N TYR A 96 2.87 -6.37 -9.09
CA TYR A 96 2.89 -7.01 -7.77
C TYR A 96 3.99 -6.44 -6.87
N ASP A 97 5.20 -6.25 -7.40
CA ASP A 97 6.35 -5.82 -6.62
C ASP A 97 6.13 -4.40 -6.08
N THR A 98 5.61 -3.50 -6.92
CA THR A 98 5.20 -2.15 -6.50
C THR A 98 4.11 -2.17 -5.42
N VAL A 99 3.04 -2.96 -5.61
CA VAL A 99 1.93 -3.07 -4.63
C VAL A 99 2.44 -3.59 -3.28
N LYS A 100 3.28 -4.62 -3.29
CA LYS A 100 3.89 -5.19 -2.08
C LYS A 100 4.71 -4.14 -1.32
N GLN A 101 5.55 -3.38 -2.02
CA GLN A 101 6.40 -2.35 -1.40
C GLN A 101 5.56 -1.23 -0.77
N GLU A 102 4.57 -0.71 -1.48
CA GLU A 102 3.73 0.39 -0.99
C GLU A 102 2.91 -0.02 0.23
N ILE A 103 2.37 -1.24 0.23
CA ILE A 103 1.66 -1.79 1.39
C ILE A 103 2.62 -1.96 2.57
N LEU A 104 3.75 -2.65 2.40
CA LEU A 104 4.72 -2.86 3.48
C LEU A 104 5.16 -1.52 4.10
N LYS A 105 5.55 -0.56 3.26
CA LYS A 105 5.95 0.79 3.69
C LYS A 105 4.85 1.48 4.50
N ALA A 106 3.61 1.43 4.03
CA ALA A 106 2.51 2.08 4.73
C ALA A 106 2.17 1.40 6.07
N TYR A 107 2.43 0.11 6.22
CA TYR A 107 2.27 -0.62 7.48
C TYR A 107 3.47 -0.47 8.41
N GLU A 108 4.70 -0.29 7.92
CA GLU A 108 5.89 0.05 8.73
C GLU A 108 5.80 1.45 9.35
N LEU A 109 5.26 2.42 8.61
CA LEU A 109 5.06 3.78 9.09
C LEU A 109 4.00 3.88 10.20
N VAL A 110 3.16 2.86 10.39
CA VAL A 110 2.12 2.86 11.46
C VAL A 110 2.73 2.65 12.85
N PRO A 111 3.56 1.61 13.10
CA PRO A 111 4.37 1.50 14.29
C PRO A 111 5.25 2.73 14.52
N GLU A 112 5.83 3.29 13.46
CA GLU A 112 6.68 4.48 13.59
C GLU A 112 5.88 5.72 14.03
N ALA A 113 4.70 5.95 13.45
CA ALA A 113 3.79 7.01 13.88
C ALA A 113 3.35 6.82 15.34
N TYR A 114 3.12 5.57 15.79
CA TYR A 114 2.79 5.28 17.19
C TYR A 114 4.00 5.51 18.12
N ARG A 115 5.20 5.07 17.73
CA ARG A 115 6.45 5.32 18.47
C ARG A 115 6.74 6.82 18.59
N GLN A 116 6.52 7.59 17.53
CA GLN A 116 6.70 9.03 17.53
C GLN A 116 5.70 9.73 18.44
N LYS A 117 4.41 9.35 18.40
CA LYS A 117 3.38 9.86 19.33
C LYS A 117 3.74 9.58 20.80
N PHE A 118 4.22 8.38 21.11
CA PHE A 118 4.66 8.03 22.46
C PHE A 118 5.89 8.82 22.91
N ARG A 119 6.89 9.01 22.03
CA ARG A 119 8.07 9.86 22.30
C ARG A 119 7.68 11.32 22.54
N SER A 120 6.74 11.85 21.76
CA SER A 120 6.20 13.20 21.96
C SER A 120 5.46 13.35 23.28
N TYR A 121 4.72 12.31 23.72
CA TYR A 121 4.04 12.30 25.02
C TYR A 121 5.04 12.33 26.20
N LYS A 122 6.14 11.57 26.11
CA LYS A 122 7.21 11.60 27.12
C LYS A 122 7.94 12.96 27.19
N LYS A 123 8.00 13.70 26.07
CA LYS A 123 8.58 15.06 26.02
C LYS A 123 7.68 16.12 26.65
N LEU A 124 6.35 15.92 26.62
CA LEU A 124 5.38 16.74 27.35
C LEU A 124 5.48 16.53 28.87
N ILE A 125 5.70 15.28 29.30
CA ILE A 125 5.91 14.94 30.72
C ILE A 125 7.27 15.44 31.23
N ARG A 126 8.27 15.55 30.35
CA ARG A 126 9.58 16.17 30.63
C ARG A 126 9.59 17.68 30.41
N LYS A 127 8.44 18.36 30.51
CA LYS A 127 8.42 19.77 30.92
C LYS A 127 8.31 19.79 32.44
N PRO A 128 9.40 20.14 33.14
CA PRO A 128 9.33 20.14 34.58
C PRO A 128 8.42 21.27 35.09
N MET A 129 7.61 20.91 36.10
CA MET A 129 6.52 21.68 36.70
C MET A 129 6.92 23.10 37.17
N TRP A 130 8.21 23.38 37.39
CA TRP A 130 8.68 24.69 37.85
C TRP A 130 8.45 25.84 36.86
N ASN A 131 8.23 25.56 35.57
CA ASN A 131 7.87 26.60 34.60
C ASN A 131 6.45 27.19 34.84
N LEU A 132 5.61 26.54 35.64
CA LEU A 132 4.29 27.07 36.05
C LEU A 132 4.34 27.86 37.36
N LEU A 133 5.40 27.72 38.16
CA LEU A 133 5.58 28.51 39.39
C LEU A 133 6.38 29.81 39.19
N GLY A 134 7.11 29.95 38.09
CA GLY A 134 7.85 31.18 37.77
C GLY A 134 7.00 32.41 37.43
N LYS A 135 5.70 32.24 37.12
CA LYS A 135 4.81 33.36 36.75
C LYS A 135 4.05 34.00 37.91
N LYS A 136 4.15 33.50 39.15
CA LYS A 136 3.50 34.13 40.32
C LYS A 136 4.39 35.10 41.10
N LYS A 137 5.71 35.09 40.90
CA LYS A 137 6.64 35.96 41.65
C LYS A 137 6.77 37.37 41.05
N ILE A 138 6.54 37.55 39.75
CA ILE A 138 6.59 38.86 39.07
C ILE A 138 5.41 39.78 39.48
N TYR A 139 4.23 39.22 39.76
CA TYR A 139 3.06 40.02 40.16
C TYR A 139 3.13 40.54 41.60
N LEU A 140 3.92 39.93 42.48
CA LEU A 140 4.06 40.39 43.87
C LEU A 140 5.06 41.55 44.01
N ILE A 141 6.08 41.62 43.15
CA ILE A 141 7.08 42.70 43.20
C ILE A 141 6.51 43.99 42.57
N ASN A 142 5.73 43.89 41.49
CA ASN A 142 5.04 45.05 40.90
C ASN A 142 3.91 45.62 41.77
N GLY A 143 3.26 44.79 42.60
CA GLY A 143 2.21 45.24 43.52
C GLY A 143 2.71 46.05 44.73
N LEU A 144 3.94 45.82 45.18
CA LEU A 144 4.56 46.57 46.28
C LEU A 144 5.15 47.92 45.85
N LEU A 145 5.45 48.10 44.55
CA LEU A 145 5.97 49.36 44.02
C LEU A 145 4.85 50.41 43.80
N GLN A 146 3.62 49.98 43.52
CA GLN A 146 2.46 50.88 43.37
C GLN A 146 1.93 51.42 44.71
N ARG A 147 2.12 50.71 45.83
CA ARG A 147 1.70 51.20 47.16
C ARG A 147 2.62 52.28 47.75
N LYS A 148 3.88 52.39 47.33
CA LYS A 148 4.79 53.44 47.83
C LYS A 148 4.63 54.79 47.13
N GLN A 149 4.12 54.83 45.91
CA GLN A 149 3.88 56.09 45.18
C GLN A 149 2.59 56.81 45.62
N ILE A 150 1.59 56.07 46.13
CA ILE A 150 0.30 56.65 46.53
C ILE A 150 0.39 57.40 47.88
N THR A 151 1.32 57.04 48.77
CA THR A 151 1.44 57.68 50.10
C THR A 151 2.14 59.05 50.07
N ILE A 152 2.85 59.41 49.00
CA ILE A 152 3.55 60.71 48.89
C ILE A 152 2.62 61.84 48.36
N LEU A 153 1.44 61.50 47.80
CA LEU A 153 0.52 62.48 47.19
C LEU A 153 -0.63 62.94 48.11
N ILE A 154 -0.63 62.59 49.40
CA ILE A 154 -1.72 62.88 50.34
C ILE A 154 -1.23 63.57 51.64
N THR A 155 -0.15 64.35 51.58
CA THR A 155 0.31 65.23 52.67
C THR A 155 0.85 66.51 52.05
#